data_AF-A0A377I315-F1
#
_entry.id   AF-A0A377I315-F1
#
_cell.length_a   1.000
_cell.length_b   1.000
_cell.length_c   1.000
_cell.angle_alpha   90.00
_cell.angle_beta   90.00
_cell.angle_gamma   90.00
#
_symmetry.space_group_name_H-M   'P 1'
#
loop_
_entity.id
_entity.type
_entity.pdbx_description
1 polymer ?
#
loop_
_entity_poly.entity_id
_entity_poly.type
_entity_poly.pdbx_seq_one_letter_code
_entity_poly.pdbx_strand_id
1 'polypeptide(L)'
;MAKRVILFLLTNLAITFVLGIVLNIIFKVTGIQSQSTAGILVLSLVFGFSGSLISLFLSKTMALRSVGAEVIQQPRNQAEQWLFNTVQRQSQQAGIPMPDIAIYHSADVNAFATGQLKITRLSQ
;
A
#
# COMPACT_ATOMS: atom_id res chain seq x y z
N MET A 1 -4.36 -19.78 -22.59
CA MET A 1 -5.53 -19.42 -21.76
C MET A 1 -5.81 -20.44 -20.66
N ALA A 2 -6.12 -21.70 -20.98
CA ALA A 2 -6.48 -22.74 -19.99
C ALA A 2 -5.51 -22.89 -18.80
N LYS A 3 -4.19 -22.91 -19.03
CA LYS A 3 -3.18 -22.99 -17.96
C LYS A 3 -3.28 -21.86 -16.93
N ARG A 4 -3.59 -20.63 -17.36
CA ARG A 4 -3.73 -19.47 -16.46
C ARG A 4 -5.02 -19.57 -15.64
N VAL A 5 -6.11 -20.01 -16.26
CA VAL A 5 -7.41 -20.23 -15.60
C VAL A 5 -7.31 -21.35 -14.57
N ILE A 6 -6.68 -22.47 -14.92
CA ILE A 6 -6.47 -23.60 -14.00
C ILE A 6 -5.61 -23.19 -12.81
N LEU A 7 -4.50 -22.48 -13.04
CA LEU A 7 -3.65 -22.00 -11.96
C LEU A 7 -4.41 -21.04 -11.03
N PHE A 8 -5.18 -20.11 -11.60
CA PHE A 8 -6.04 -19.21 -10.83
C PHE A 8 -7.04 -19.97 -9.95
N LEU A 9 -7.75 -20.96 -10.53
CA LEU A 9 -8.72 -21.76 -9.78
C LEU A 9 -8.05 -22.57 -8.65
N LEU A 10 -6.93 -23.22 -8.94
CA LEU A 10 -6.19 -23.99 -7.94
C LEU A 10 -5.68 -23.11 -6.80
N THR A 11 -5.13 -21.93 -7.12
CA THR A 11 -4.66 -20.99 -6.10
C THR A 11 -5.82 -20.49 -5.23
N ASN A 12 -6.96 -20.13 -5.82
CA ASN A 12 -8.13 -19.72 -5.03
C ASN A 12 -8.64 -20.86 -4.15
N LEU A 13 -8.73 -22.08 -4.68
CA LEU A 13 -9.17 -23.23 -3.90
C LEU A 13 -8.20 -23.52 -2.74
N ALA A 14 -6.90 -23.49 -2.99
CA ALA A 14 -5.88 -23.66 -1.95
C ALA A 14 -5.98 -22.58 -0.86
N ILE A 15 -6.20 -21.33 -1.24
CA ILE A 15 -6.41 -20.22 -0.29
C ILE A 15 -7.65 -20.48 0.57
N THR A 16 -8.79 -20.82 -0.04
CA THR A 16 -10.02 -21.13 0.72
C THR A 16 -9.87 -22.32 1.65
N PHE A 17 -9.10 -23.33 1.24
CA PHE A 17 -8.82 -24.51 2.05
C PHE A 17 -7.96 -24.18 3.28
N VAL A 18 -6.85 -23.47 3.09
CA VAL A 18 -5.97 -23.03 4.18
C VAL A 18 -6.73 -22.13 5.15
N LEU A 19 -7.53 -21.20 4.62
CA LEU A 19 -8.37 -20.30 5.41
C LEU A 19 -9.38 -21.07 6.26
N GLY A 20 -10.02 -22.09 5.68
CA GLY A 20 -10.92 -22.99 6.41
C GLY A 20 -10.23 -23.71 7.58
N ILE A 21 -9.00 -24.19 7.38
CA ILE A 21 -8.20 -24.81 8.45
C ILE A 21 -7.91 -23.79 9.56
N VAL A 22 -7.46 -22.59 9.21
CA VAL A 22 -7.14 -21.54 10.20
C VAL A 22 -8.37 -21.17 11.02
N LEU A 23 -9.53 -20.95 10.39
CA LEU A 23 -10.77 -20.65 11.10
C LEU A 23 -11.22 -21.81 11.99
N ASN A 24 -11.07 -23.06 11.53
CA ASN A 24 -11.39 -24.23 12.36
C ASN A 24 -10.55 -24.26 13.64
N ILE A 25 -9.25 -23.99 13.54
CA ILE A 25 -8.35 -23.93 14.69
C ILE A 25 -8.78 -22.81 15.63
N ILE A 26 -9.07 -21.61 15.11
CA ILE A 26 -9.50 -20.46 15.91
C ILE A 26 -10.79 -20.78 16.67
N PHE A 27 -11.81 -21.33 16.00
CA PHE A 27 -13.07 -21.70 16.67
C PHE A 27 -12.89 -22.79 17.71
N LYS A 28 -12.01 -23.78 17.47
CA LYS A 28 -11.70 -24.83 18.47
C LYS A 28 -10.98 -24.27 19.69
N VAL A 29 -9.97 -23.42 19.50
CA VAL A 29 -9.18 -22.84 20.60
C VAL A 29 -10.02 -21.87 21.44
N THR A 30 -10.90 -21.11 20.80
CA THR A 30 -11.78 -20.14 21.48
C THR A 30 -13.04 -20.77 22.07
N GLY A 31 -13.37 -22.02 21.72
CA GLY A 31 -14.61 -22.70 22.14
C GLY A 31 -15.88 -22.09 21.55
N ILE A 32 -15.76 -21.21 20.55
CA ILE A 32 -16.87 -20.47 19.96
C ILE A 32 -17.54 -21.30 18.88
N GLN A 33 -18.85 -21.47 18.96
CA GLN A 33 -19.63 -22.10 17.90
C GLN A 33 -19.69 -21.19 16.68
N SER A 34 -19.39 -21.72 15.49
CA SER A 34 -19.33 -20.96 14.23
C SER A 34 -20.65 -20.30 13.84
N GLN A 35 -21.78 -20.79 14.36
CA GLN A 35 -23.13 -20.25 14.10
C GLN A 35 -23.57 -19.22 15.15
N SER A 36 -22.76 -18.99 16.19
CA SER A 36 -23.05 -17.98 17.22
C SER A 36 -22.66 -16.58 16.75
N THR A 37 -23.26 -15.56 17.36
CA THR A 37 -22.88 -14.15 17.15
C THR A 37 -21.38 -13.94 17.37
N ALA A 38 -20.78 -14.63 18.35
CA ALA A 38 -19.34 -14.58 18.61
C ALA A 38 -18.51 -15.16 17.45
N GLY A 39 -19.01 -16.20 16.78
CA GLY A 39 -18.35 -16.80 15.61
C GLY A 39 -18.33 -15.85 14.41
N ILE A 40 -19.45 -15.17 14.18
CA ILE A 40 -19.57 -14.13 13.15
C ILE A 40 -18.66 -12.95 13.47
N LEU A 41 -18.56 -12.53 14.74
CA LEU A 41 -17.66 -11.45 15.16
C LEU A 41 -16.18 -11.80 14.93
N VAL A 42 -15.76 -13.01 15.26
CA VAL A 42 -14.40 -13.49 14.97
C VAL A 42 -14.13 -13.50 13.47
N LEU A 43 -15.09 -13.96 12.67
CA LEU A 43 -14.99 -13.93 11.21
C LEU A 43 -14.87 -12.49 10.69
N SER A 44 -15.73 -11.58 11.14
CA SER A 44 -15.70 -10.16 10.74
C SER A 44 -14.42 -9.46 11.19
N LEU A 45 -13.86 -9.82 12.35
CA LEU A 45 -12.58 -9.28 12.80
C LEU A 45 -11.45 -9.75 11.88
N VAL A 46 -11.34 -11.07 11.65
CA VAL A 46 -10.26 -11.62 10.82
C VAL A 46 -10.39 -11.14 9.38
N PHE A 47 -11.57 -11.16 8.76
CA PHE A 47 -11.73 -10.75 7.37
C PHE A 47 -11.80 -9.22 7.21
N GLY A 48 -12.63 -8.55 8.00
CA GLY A 48 -12.86 -7.11 7.87
C GLY A 48 -11.66 -6.30 8.31
N PHE A 49 -11.03 -6.65 9.44
CA PHE A 49 -9.87 -5.92 9.93
C PHE A 49 -8.59 -6.27 9.17
N SER A 50 -8.32 -7.55 8.88
CA SER A 50 -7.14 -7.88 8.06
C SER A 50 -7.29 -7.36 6.63
N GLY A 51 -8.50 -7.38 6.05
CA GLY A 51 -8.76 -6.83 4.73
C GLY A 51 -8.52 -5.31 4.65
N SER A 52 -8.95 -4.55 5.66
CA SER A 52 -8.74 -3.10 5.69
C SER A 52 -7.26 -2.73 5.87
N LEU A 53 -6.52 -3.47 6.71
CA LEU A 53 -5.08 -3.29 6.87
C LEU A 53 -4.33 -3.58 5.57
N ILE A 54 -4.60 -4.72 4.93
CA ILE A 54 -3.98 -5.07 3.64
C ILE A 54 -4.30 -4.00 2.59
N SER A 55 -5.56 -3.55 2.52
CA SER A 55 -5.95 -2.47 1.62
C SER A 55 -5.21 -1.16 1.91
N LEU A 56 -4.99 -0.82 3.18
CA LEU A 56 -4.24 0.37 3.57
C LEU A 56 -2.77 0.27 3.15
N PHE A 57 -2.12 -0.86 3.39
CA PHE A 57 -0.72 -1.07 2.95
C PHE A 57 -0.59 -1.01 1.42
N LEU A 58 -1.56 -1.56 0.69
CA LEU A 58 -1.58 -1.51 -0.77
C LEU A 58 -1.96 -0.14 -1.33
N SER A 59 -2.64 0.70 -0.57
CA SER A 59 -3.19 1.98 -1.05
C SER A 59 -2.13 2.89 -1.66
N LYS A 60 -0.93 2.96 -1.07
CA LYS A 60 0.18 3.79 -1.59
C LYS A 60 0.66 3.27 -2.94
N THR A 61 0.89 1.96 -3.07
CA THR A 61 1.38 1.35 -4.31
C THR A 61 0.31 1.36 -5.41
N MET A 62 -0.95 1.16 -5.05
CA MET A 62 -2.08 1.26 -5.97
C MET A 62 -2.26 2.71 -6.44
N ALA A 63 -2.20 3.69 -5.55
CA ALA A 63 -2.29 5.10 -5.92
C ALA A 63 -1.20 5.51 -6.92
N LEU A 64 0.07 5.17 -6.63
CA LEU A 64 1.21 5.47 -7.53
C LEU A 64 1.06 4.82 -8.91
N ARG A 65 0.60 3.55 -8.96
CA ARG A 65 0.39 2.84 -10.23
C ARG A 65 -0.81 3.36 -11.00
N SER A 66 -1.88 3.78 -10.33
CA SER A 66 -3.10 4.29 -10.96
C SER A 66 -2.88 5.65 -11.64
N VAL A 67 -1.99 6.49 -11.11
CA VAL A 67 -1.64 7.78 -11.75
C VAL A 67 -0.50 7.65 -12.77
N GLY A 68 0.07 6.45 -12.97
CA GLY A 68 1.23 6.26 -13.84
C GLY A 68 2.45 7.07 -13.40
N ALA A 69 2.58 7.34 -12.11
CA ALA A 69 3.71 8.10 -11.58
C ALA A 69 4.96 7.23 -11.60
N GLU A 70 5.98 7.67 -12.32
CA GLU A 70 7.29 7.06 -12.33
C GLU A 70 8.15 7.76 -11.27
N VAL A 71 8.56 6.99 -10.25
CA VAL A 71 9.45 7.48 -9.20
C VAL A 71 10.87 7.61 -9.77
N ILE A 72 11.43 8.81 -9.72
CA ILE A 72 12.79 9.08 -10.17
C ILE A 72 13.76 8.57 -9.09
N GLN A 73 14.23 7.33 -9.25
CA GLN A 73 15.31 6.81 -8.39
C GLN A 73 16.70 7.25 -8.88
N GLN A 74 16.87 7.35 -10.19
CA GLN A 74 18.08 7.85 -10.84
C GLN A 74 17.64 8.71 -12.04
N PRO A 75 18.09 9.97 -12.15
CA PRO A 75 17.72 10.82 -13.27
C PRO A 75 18.29 10.25 -14.57
N ARG A 76 17.40 10.04 -15.56
CA ARG A 76 17.74 9.48 -16.88
C ARG A 76 17.97 10.55 -17.95
N ASN A 77 17.52 11.78 -17.69
CA ASN A 77 17.61 12.90 -18.62
C ASN A 77 18.01 14.20 -17.89
N GLN A 78 18.49 15.20 -18.63
CA GLN A 78 18.91 16.50 -18.12
C GLN A 78 17.79 17.22 -17.34
N ALA A 79 16.55 17.10 -17.81
CA ALA A 79 15.38 17.70 -17.13
C ALA A 79 15.13 17.06 -15.75
N GLU A 80 15.21 15.73 -15.65
CA GLU A 80 15.07 15.01 -14.37
C GLU A 80 16.23 15.35 -13.42
N GLN A 81 17.44 15.50 -13.96
CA GLN A 81 18.61 15.86 -13.16
C GLN A 81 18.53 17.29 -12.62
N TRP A 82 18.03 18.22 -13.44
CA TRP A 82 17.75 19.58 -13.00
C TRP A 82 16.67 19.61 -11.90
N LEU A 83 15.60 18.83 -12.07
CA LEU A 83 14.52 18.72 -11.09
C LEU A 83 15.05 18.15 -9.76
N PHE A 84 15.79 17.04 -9.82
CA PHE A 84 16.36 16.38 -8.65
C PHE A 84 17.29 17.32 -7.86
N ASN A 85 18.21 18.00 -8.55
CA ASN A 85 19.14 18.94 -7.92
C ASN A 85 18.44 20.17 -7.32
N THR A 86 17.38 20.64 -7.99
CA THR A 86 16.60 21.80 -7.51
C THR A 86 15.85 21.45 -6.22
N VAL A 87 15.18 20.30 -6.20
CA VAL A 87 14.48 19.81 -5.00
C VAL A 87 15.46 19.51 -3.88
N GLN A 88 16.62 18.90 -4.19
CA GLN A 88 17.66 18.62 -3.20
C GLN A 88 18.15 19.91 -2.52
N ARG A 89 18.44 20.95 -3.30
CA ARG A 89 18.86 22.25 -2.76
C ARG A 89 17.77 22.88 -1.89
N GLN A 90 16.50 22.82 -2.32
CA GLN A 90 15.36 23.34 -1.54
C GLN A 90 15.17 22.56 -0.23
N SER A 91 15.32 21.23 -0.27
CA SER A 91 15.22 20.35 0.89
C SER A 91 16.29 20.68 1.93
N GLN A 92 17.53 20.90 1.48
CA GLN A 92 18.66 21.28 2.34
C GLN A 92 18.45 22.67 2.96
N GLN A 93 18.00 23.65 2.18
CA GLN A 93 17.70 24.99 2.68
C GLN A 93 16.54 24.99 3.70
N ALA A 94 15.55 24.13 3.49
CA ALA A 94 14.42 23.97 4.39
C ALA A 94 14.72 23.05 5.59
N GLY A 95 15.88 22.39 5.62
CA GLY A 95 16.27 21.46 6.69
C GLY A 95 15.39 20.21 6.78
N ILE A 96 14.74 19.81 5.68
CA ILE A 96 13.89 18.60 5.63
C ILE A 96 14.61 17.45 4.92
N PRO A 97 14.30 16.18 5.26
CA PRO A 97 14.83 15.03 4.53
C PRO A 97 14.42 15.08 3.06
N MET A 98 15.30 14.56 2.19
CA MET A 98 15.07 14.53 0.73
C MET A 98 13.74 13.81 0.44
N PRO A 99 12.75 14.48 -0.18
CA PRO A 99 11.49 13.85 -0.54
C PRO A 99 11.66 12.92 -1.74
N ASP A 100 10.79 11.91 -1.83
CA ASP A 100 10.65 11.10 -3.03
C ASP A 100 10.09 11.97 -4.17
N ILE A 101 10.74 11.95 -5.34
CA ILE A 101 10.31 12.70 -6.54
C ILE A 101 9.71 11.72 -7.54
N ALA A 102 8.52 12.04 -8.06
CA ALA A 102 7.88 11.27 -9.13
C ALA A 102 7.32 12.18 -10.20
N ILE A 103 7.40 11.75 -11.46
CA ILE A 103 6.77 12.42 -12.61
C ILE A 103 5.60 11.56 -13.07
N TYR A 104 4.46 12.20 -13.29
CA TYR A 104 3.28 11.57 -13.88
C TYR A 104 2.91 12.33 -15.16
N HIS A 105 2.37 11.61 -16.15
CA HIS A 105 1.94 12.22 -17.40
C HIS A 105 0.51 12.74 -17.26
N SER A 106 0.33 14.06 -17.43
CA SER A 106 -0.96 14.73 -17.45
C SER A 106 -0.98 15.76 -18.57
N ALA A 107 -2.16 15.99 -19.16
CA ALA A 107 -2.35 17.09 -20.10
C ALA A 107 -2.28 18.47 -19.42
N ASP A 108 -2.54 18.50 -18.11
CA ASP A 108 -2.52 19.71 -17.29
C ASP A 108 -1.15 19.93 -16.62
N VAL A 109 -0.75 21.19 -16.49
CA VAL A 109 0.47 21.60 -15.77
C VAL A 109 0.18 21.62 -14.27
N ASN A 110 0.50 20.52 -13.57
CA ASN A 110 0.22 20.36 -12.14
C ASN A 110 1.39 19.74 -11.36
N ALA A 111 1.62 20.21 -10.13
CA ALA A 111 2.57 19.63 -9.19
C ALA A 111 1.97 19.62 -7.77
N PHE A 112 2.12 18.50 -7.05
CA PHE A 112 1.64 18.32 -5.69
C PHE A 112 2.75 17.77 -4.81
N ALA A 113 2.82 18.22 -3.55
CA ALA A 113 3.76 17.72 -2.55
C ALA A 113 3.00 17.36 -1.27
N THR A 114 3.34 16.23 -0.66
CA THR A 114 2.78 15.78 0.62
C THR A 114 3.90 15.52 1.62
N GLY A 115 3.76 16.04 2.84
CA GLY A 115 4.66 15.77 3.96
C GLY A 115 3.98 14.87 4.97
N GLN A 116 4.41 13.61 5.09
CA GLN A 116 3.90 12.69 6.12
C GLN A 116 4.57 12.87 7.49
N LEU A 117 5.62 13.69 7.58
CA LEU A 117 6.35 13.91 8.83
C LEU A 117 5.79 15.14 9.56
N LYS A 118 5.30 14.91 10.78
CA LYS A 118 4.99 15.95 11.76
C LYS A 118 6.28 16.72 12.08
N ILE A 119 6.48 17.88 11.46
CA ILE A 119 7.56 18.80 11.86
C ILE A 119 7.14 19.43 13.18
N THR A 120 7.44 18.78 14.31
CA THR A 120 7.56 19.49 15.58
C THR A 120 8.77 20.40 15.42
N ARG A 121 8.55 21.69 15.13
CA ARG A 121 9.62 22.69 15.24
C ARG A 121 10.06 22.73 16.70
N LEU A 122 11.21 22.12 16.99
CA LEU A 122 11.94 22.48 18.19
C LEU A 122 12.72 23.74 17.84
N SER A 123 12.11 24.89 18.14
CA SER A 123 12.85 26.14 18.31
C SER A 123 13.61 26.05 19.62
N GLN A 124 14.94 25.90 19.56
CA GLN A 124 15.89 26.58 20.44
C GLN A 124 17.15 26.88 19.63
#